data_AF-A0A843J1D0-F1
#
_entry.id   AF-A0A843J1D0-F1
#
_cell.length_a   1.000
_cell.length_b   1.000
_cell.length_c   1.000
_cell.angle_alpha   90.00
_cell.angle_beta   90.00
_cell.angle_gamma   90.00
#
_symmetry.space_group_name_H-M   'P 1'
#
loop_
_entity.id
_entity.type
_entity.pdbx_description
1 polymer ?
#
loop_
_entity_poly.entity_id
_entity_poly.type
_entity_poly.pdbx_seq_one_letter_code
_entity_poly.pdbx_strand_id
1 'polypeptide(L)'
;MDEEYRNLLIKQQYRLYNDHAAVKLCHWMKESLTHGRVCYKQDFYGISSHRCLQMTPAINECSHRCQFCWRVQDRDFEVKDWAEPKDMLDNLIELQRQLITGFKGDPRVSREMWEEANHPNQVAISLAGEPITYPYLSDFLKECHRRKMMTFLVTTGTYPEQLEALDELPRQLYVTVAAPNEEIYKRTCVPKISDGWQRLMRTLE
;
A
#
# COMPACT_ATOMS: atom_id res chain seq x y z
N MET A 1 11.00 14.45 3.34
CA MET A 1 11.51 13.85 2.09
C MET A 1 12.31 14.90 1.33
N ASP A 2 13.48 14.56 0.77
CA ASP A 2 14.23 15.49 -0.10
C ASP A 2 13.61 15.60 -1.50
N GLU A 3 13.96 16.67 -2.23
CA GLU A 3 13.38 16.96 -3.55
C GLU A 3 13.77 15.93 -4.62
N GLU A 4 14.99 15.38 -4.55
CA GLU A 4 15.47 14.36 -5.48
C GLU A 4 14.62 13.09 -5.39
N TYR A 5 14.40 12.59 -4.18
CA TYR A 5 13.59 11.41 -3.93
C TYR A 5 12.13 11.64 -4.31
N ARG A 6 11.57 12.81 -3.97
CA ARG A 6 10.22 13.19 -4.41
C ARG A 6 10.07 13.10 -5.93
N ASN A 7 11.00 13.72 -6.66
CA ASN A 7 10.96 13.76 -8.12
C ASN A 7 11.11 12.37 -8.73
N LEU A 8 11.94 11.51 -8.13
CA LEU A 8 12.08 10.12 -8.53
C LEU A 8 10.76 9.34 -8.35
N LEU A 9 10.08 9.47 -7.22
CA LEU A 9 8.78 8.84 -6.99
C LEU A 9 7.72 9.32 -8.00
N ILE A 10 7.65 10.63 -8.25
CA ILE A 10 6.73 11.21 -9.24
C ILE A 10 7.02 10.65 -10.64
N LYS A 11 8.30 10.56 -11.04
CA LYS A 11 8.71 9.94 -12.31
C LYS A 11 8.24 8.49 -12.41
N GLN A 12 8.28 7.75 -11.30
CA GLN A 12 7.76 6.38 -11.18
C GLN A 12 6.23 6.30 -11.05
N GLN A 13 5.51 7.39 -11.32
CA GLN A 13 4.04 7.50 -11.32
C GLN A 13 3.39 7.34 -9.95
N TYR A 14 4.13 7.59 -8.87
CA TYR A 14 3.51 7.81 -7.57
C TYR A 14 2.83 9.18 -7.55
N ARG A 15 1.78 9.30 -6.76
CA ARG A 15 1.23 10.57 -6.31
C ARG A 15 1.31 10.60 -4.80
N LEU A 16 1.91 11.67 -4.27
CA LEU A 16 2.28 11.80 -2.87
C LEU A 16 1.30 12.71 -2.15
N TYR A 17 1.07 12.45 -0.87
CA TYR A 17 0.33 13.31 0.04
C TYR A 17 1.10 13.43 1.35
N ASN A 18 1.31 14.67 1.81
CA ASN A 18 2.11 15.03 3.00
C ASN A 18 3.48 14.33 3.11
N ASP A 19 4.09 13.99 1.98
CA ASP A 19 5.44 13.38 1.89
C ASP A 19 5.64 12.04 2.59
N HIS A 20 4.59 11.43 3.13
CA HIS A 20 4.66 10.10 3.76
C HIS A 20 3.64 9.13 3.17
N ALA A 21 2.53 9.63 2.62
CA ALA A 21 1.51 8.81 1.98
C ALA A 21 1.64 8.85 0.46
N ALA A 22 1.26 7.76 -0.20
CA ALA A 22 1.30 7.69 -1.66
C ALA A 22 0.24 6.75 -2.24
N VAL A 23 -0.20 7.07 -3.45
CA VAL A 23 -1.02 6.20 -4.30
C VAL A 23 -0.32 5.98 -5.65
N LYS A 24 -0.54 4.81 -6.24
CA LYS A 24 -0.09 4.48 -7.60
C LYS A 24 -1.07 3.51 -8.23
N LEU A 25 -1.31 3.67 -9.54
CA LEU A 25 -2.13 2.71 -10.27
C LEU A 25 -1.44 1.35 -10.31
N CYS A 26 -2.09 0.35 -9.75
CA CYS A 26 -1.69 -1.04 -9.87
C CYS A 26 -1.61 -1.46 -11.35
N HIS A 27 -0.63 -2.29 -11.70
CA HIS A 27 -0.53 -2.87 -13.04
C HIS A 27 -1.84 -3.54 -13.45
N TRP A 28 -2.39 -4.38 -12.58
CA TRP A 28 -3.63 -5.12 -12.84
C TRP A 28 -4.87 -4.25 -12.92
N MET A 29 -4.88 -3.09 -12.24
CA MET A 29 -5.98 -2.14 -12.37
C MET A 29 -6.03 -1.55 -13.79
N LYS A 30 -4.87 -1.25 -14.39
CA LYS A 30 -4.77 -0.84 -15.80
C LYS A 30 -5.18 -1.97 -16.74
N GLU A 31 -4.69 -3.18 -16.50
CA GLU A 31 -5.02 -4.35 -17.32
C GLU A 31 -6.52 -4.69 -17.29
N SER A 32 -7.17 -4.49 -16.14
CA SER A 32 -8.60 -4.64 -15.99
C SER A 32 -9.35 -3.59 -16.79
N LEU A 33 -8.94 -2.32 -16.71
CA LEU A 33 -9.56 -1.24 -17.46
C LEU A 33 -9.41 -1.38 -18.98
N THR A 34 -8.22 -1.75 -19.49
CA THR A 34 -7.93 -1.70 -20.93
C THR A 34 -8.07 -3.02 -21.66
N HIS A 35 -7.97 -4.15 -20.95
CA HIS A 35 -7.94 -5.47 -21.56
C HIS A 35 -8.90 -6.48 -20.90
N GLY A 36 -9.71 -6.04 -19.93
CA GLY A 36 -10.63 -6.92 -19.20
C GLY A 36 -9.95 -8.02 -18.38
N ARG A 37 -8.63 -7.93 -18.15
CA ARG A 37 -7.88 -8.92 -17.37
C ARG A 37 -7.95 -8.60 -15.88
N VAL A 38 -8.08 -9.60 -15.04
CA VAL A 38 -8.28 -9.43 -13.60
C VAL A 38 -7.06 -9.89 -12.82
N CYS A 39 -6.81 -9.32 -11.64
CA CYS A 39 -5.80 -9.87 -10.74
C CYS A 39 -6.35 -11.09 -9.99
N TYR A 40 -5.45 -11.91 -9.48
CA TYR A 40 -5.81 -13.11 -8.72
C TYR A 40 -6.74 -12.82 -7.53
N LYS A 41 -6.69 -11.62 -6.93
CA LYS A 41 -7.56 -11.27 -5.80
C LYS A 41 -9.02 -11.19 -6.19
N GLN A 42 -9.32 -10.85 -7.45
CA GLN A 42 -10.68 -10.88 -7.96
C GLN A 42 -11.19 -12.31 -8.05
N ASP A 43 -10.37 -13.23 -8.54
CA ASP A 43 -10.73 -14.64 -8.63
C ASP A 43 -10.84 -15.31 -7.26
N PHE A 44 -9.94 -14.98 -6.32
CA PHE A 44 -9.86 -15.65 -5.03
C PHE A 44 -10.80 -15.06 -3.98
N TYR A 45 -11.00 -13.74 -4.01
CA TYR A 45 -11.71 -13.01 -2.94
C TYR A 45 -12.90 -12.19 -3.44
N GLY A 46 -13.20 -12.22 -4.75
CA GLY A 46 -14.36 -11.53 -5.32
C GLY A 46 -14.24 -10.00 -5.34
N ILE A 47 -13.03 -9.44 -5.26
CA ILE A 47 -12.83 -7.98 -5.43
C ILE A 47 -12.93 -7.57 -6.89
N SER A 48 -13.07 -6.28 -7.17
CA SER A 48 -13.01 -5.74 -8.54
C SER A 48 -11.67 -5.08 -8.79
N SER A 49 -10.85 -5.66 -9.66
CA SER A 49 -9.46 -5.23 -9.88
C SER A 49 -9.33 -3.76 -10.30
N HIS A 50 -10.26 -3.26 -11.12
CA HIS A 50 -10.29 -1.86 -11.57
C HIS A 50 -10.71 -0.85 -10.50
N ARG A 51 -11.31 -1.32 -9.39
CA ARG A 51 -11.82 -0.47 -8.29
C ARG A 51 -10.89 -0.48 -7.06
N CYS A 52 -9.69 -1.03 -7.20
CA CYS A 52 -8.69 -1.08 -6.13
C CYS A 52 -7.87 0.22 -6.05
N LEU A 53 -7.86 0.84 -4.87
CA LEU A 53 -6.95 1.92 -4.50
C LEU A 53 -5.67 1.33 -3.90
N GLN A 54 -4.58 1.24 -4.67
CA GLN A 54 -3.28 0.77 -4.16
C GLN A 54 -2.50 1.95 -3.56
N MET A 55 -2.28 1.91 -2.25
CA MET A 55 -1.66 3.02 -1.51
C MET A 55 -0.70 2.52 -0.41
N THR A 56 0.02 3.48 0.18
CA THR A 56 0.74 3.30 1.44
C THR A 56 0.62 4.59 2.26
N PRO A 57 0.47 4.52 3.60
CA PRO A 57 0.56 5.68 4.47
C PRO A 57 1.99 5.99 4.91
N ALA A 58 2.97 5.13 4.59
CA ALA A 58 4.33 5.23 5.13
C ALA A 58 5.40 4.86 4.09
N ILE A 59 5.48 5.62 2.99
CA ILE A 59 6.41 5.34 1.88
C ILE A 59 7.89 5.46 2.25
N ASN A 60 8.20 6.22 3.31
CA ASN A 60 9.57 6.50 3.74
C ASN A 60 10.09 5.53 4.82
N GLU A 61 9.23 4.69 5.37
CA GLU A 61 9.56 3.88 6.54
C GLU A 61 9.51 2.40 6.18
N CYS A 62 10.54 1.65 6.56
CA CYS A 62 10.56 0.19 6.42
C CYS A 62 11.69 -0.40 7.26
N SER A 63 11.42 -1.49 7.96
CA SER A 63 12.40 -2.25 8.76
C SER A 63 13.36 -3.10 7.91
N HIS A 64 13.13 -3.22 6.60
CA HIS A 64 13.90 -4.08 5.69
C HIS A 64 14.55 -3.33 4.53
N ARG A 65 15.59 -3.94 3.94
CA ARG A 65 16.21 -3.57 2.67
C ARG A 65 16.23 -4.78 1.73
N CYS A 66 15.06 -5.36 1.50
CA CYS A 66 14.97 -6.63 0.80
C CYS A 66 15.57 -6.53 -0.61
N GLN A 67 16.30 -7.56 -1.01
CA GLN A 67 16.91 -7.64 -2.34
C GLN A 67 15.87 -7.59 -3.48
N PHE A 68 14.62 -7.98 -3.20
CA PHE A 68 13.52 -7.98 -4.16
C PHE A 68 12.62 -6.72 -4.07
N CYS A 69 12.87 -5.82 -3.11
CA CYS A 69 12.00 -4.67 -2.92
C CYS A 69 12.28 -3.59 -3.97
N TRP A 70 11.27 -3.29 -4.79
CA TRP A 70 11.33 -2.27 -5.85
C TRP A 70 11.32 -0.83 -5.32
N ARG A 71 11.23 -0.62 -3.99
CA ARG A 71 11.32 0.73 -3.41
C ARG A 71 12.73 1.26 -3.57
N VAL A 72 12.85 2.59 -3.60
CA VAL A 72 14.15 3.24 -3.46
C VAL A 72 14.63 3.02 -2.02
N GLN A 73 15.73 2.30 -1.88
CA GLN A 73 16.31 1.97 -0.57
C GLN A 73 17.29 3.07 -0.12
N ASP A 74 17.63 3.07 1.17
CA ASP A 74 18.54 4.06 1.80
C ASP A 74 18.10 5.52 1.63
N ARG A 75 16.80 5.74 1.43
CA ARG A 75 16.12 7.04 1.34
C ARG A 75 14.94 7.07 2.31
N ASP A 76 15.23 6.74 3.57
CA ASP A 76 14.26 6.76 4.67
C ASP A 76 14.32 8.12 5.35
N PHE A 77 13.17 8.81 5.40
CA PHE A 77 13.04 10.15 5.96
C PHE A 77 12.06 10.11 7.12
N GLU A 78 12.49 10.64 8.26
CA GLU A 78 11.63 10.82 9.43
C GLU A 78 10.36 11.60 9.04
N VAL A 79 9.22 11.05 9.42
CA VAL A 79 7.91 11.70 9.27
C VAL A 79 7.54 12.36 10.59
N LYS A 80 7.54 13.69 10.61
CA LYS A 80 7.19 14.49 11.79
C LYS A 80 5.69 14.72 11.91
N ASP A 81 5.08 15.07 10.78
CA ASP A 81 3.66 15.42 10.70
C ASP A 81 2.91 14.36 9.89
N TRP A 82 2.36 13.37 10.60
CA TRP A 82 1.53 12.34 10.01
C TRP A 82 0.15 12.92 9.67
N ALA A 83 -0.30 12.70 8.43
CA ALA A 83 -1.61 13.15 7.98
C ALA A 83 -2.74 12.45 8.74
N GLU A 84 -3.83 13.19 8.97
CA GLU A 84 -5.06 12.66 9.54
C GLU A 84 -5.70 11.62 8.60
N PRO A 85 -6.24 10.50 9.13
CA PRO A 85 -6.71 9.38 8.32
C PRO A 85 -7.74 9.73 7.25
N LYS A 86 -8.74 10.54 7.61
CA LYS A 86 -9.81 10.96 6.70
C LYS A 86 -9.27 11.82 5.56
N ASP A 87 -8.47 12.81 5.89
CA ASP A 87 -7.91 13.74 4.91
C ASP A 87 -6.92 13.04 4.00
N MET A 88 -6.13 12.11 4.53
CA MET A 88 -5.27 11.23 3.74
C MET A 88 -6.08 10.38 2.76
N LEU A 89 -7.15 9.71 3.20
CA LEU A 89 -7.97 8.89 2.32
C LEU A 89 -8.64 9.71 1.21
N ASP A 90 -9.19 10.88 1.56
CA ASP A 90 -9.81 11.80 0.59
C ASP A 90 -8.82 12.22 -0.50
N ASN A 91 -7.63 12.69 -0.10
CA ASN A 91 -6.62 13.15 -1.04
C ASN A 91 -6.07 12.01 -1.91
N LEU A 92 -5.87 10.81 -1.35
CA LEU A 92 -5.40 9.67 -2.13
C LEU A 92 -6.44 9.19 -3.16
N ILE A 93 -7.75 9.30 -2.85
CA ILE A 93 -8.81 9.04 -3.83
C ILE A 93 -8.79 10.08 -4.95
N GLU A 94 -8.59 11.37 -4.64
CA GLU A 94 -8.47 12.40 -5.68
C GLU A 94 -7.22 12.20 -6.55
N LEU A 95 -6.08 11.85 -5.94
CA LEU A 95 -4.86 11.55 -6.68
C LEU A 95 -5.02 10.30 -7.57
N GLN A 96 -5.77 9.28 -7.12
CA GLN A 96 -6.18 8.15 -7.96
C GLN A 96 -7.02 8.63 -9.15
N ARG A 97 -8.02 9.49 -8.94
CA ARG A 97 -8.87 10.07 -10.01
C ARG A 97 -8.06 10.82 -11.05
N GLN A 98 -7.06 11.59 -10.61
CA GLN A 98 -6.13 12.27 -11.51
C GLN A 98 -5.35 11.26 -12.38
N LEU A 99 -4.83 10.19 -11.76
CA LEU A 99 -4.07 9.16 -12.48
C LEU A 99 -4.91 8.42 -13.53
N ILE A 100 -6.20 8.16 -13.25
CA ILE A 100 -7.09 7.43 -14.17
C ILE A 100 -7.75 8.32 -15.23
N THR A 101 -7.62 9.65 -15.11
CA THR A 101 -8.26 10.60 -16.04
C THR A 101 -7.82 10.36 -17.48
N GLY A 102 -6.55 9.96 -17.69
CA GLY A 102 -6.00 9.62 -19.01
C GLY A 102 -6.69 8.44 -19.71
N PHE A 103 -7.40 7.57 -18.99
CA PHE A 103 -8.08 6.41 -19.56
C PHE A 103 -9.47 6.73 -20.13
N LYS A 104 -10.05 7.89 -19.80
CA LYS A 104 -11.42 8.26 -20.24
C LYS A 104 -11.57 8.31 -21.77
N GLY A 105 -10.51 8.69 -22.46
CA GLY A 105 -10.48 8.82 -23.93
C GLY A 105 -9.96 7.59 -24.65
N ASP A 106 -9.57 6.52 -23.93
CA ASP A 106 -9.06 5.32 -24.55
C ASP A 106 -10.22 4.47 -25.09
N PRO A 107 -10.24 4.11 -26.40
CA PRO A 107 -11.35 3.37 -26.99
C PRO A 107 -11.54 1.96 -26.44
N ARG A 108 -10.54 1.42 -25.72
CA ARG A 108 -10.62 0.11 -25.07
C ARG A 108 -11.33 0.15 -23.72
N VAL A 109 -11.50 1.34 -23.14
CA VAL A 109 -12.04 1.53 -21.79
C VAL A 109 -13.49 1.94 -21.89
N SER A 110 -14.40 1.13 -21.33
CA SER A 110 -15.82 1.49 -21.31
C SER A 110 -16.07 2.65 -20.33
N ARG A 111 -17.09 3.46 -20.65
CA ARG A 111 -17.48 4.59 -19.80
C ARG A 111 -17.84 4.14 -18.38
N GLU A 112 -18.58 3.04 -18.27
CA GLU A 112 -19.01 2.44 -17.01
C GLU A 112 -17.81 1.99 -16.15
N MET A 113 -16.87 1.21 -16.72
CA MET A 113 -15.70 0.77 -15.97
C MET A 113 -14.82 1.94 -15.51
N TRP A 114 -14.68 2.97 -16.35
CA TRP A 114 -13.98 4.19 -15.97
C TRP A 114 -14.68 4.91 -14.81
N GLU A 115 -16.01 5.02 -14.83
CA GLU A 115 -16.79 5.61 -13.75
C GLU A 115 -16.63 4.80 -12.45
N GLU A 116 -16.71 3.48 -12.51
CA GLU A 116 -16.46 2.62 -11.35
C GLU A 116 -15.06 2.78 -10.77
N ALA A 117 -14.04 2.89 -11.62
CA ALA A 117 -12.65 3.12 -11.19
C ALA A 117 -12.44 4.48 -10.51
N ASN A 118 -13.27 5.49 -10.82
CA ASN A 118 -13.29 6.77 -10.10
C ASN A 118 -13.94 6.68 -8.70
N HIS A 119 -14.58 5.55 -8.40
CA HIS A 119 -15.21 5.24 -7.12
C HIS A 119 -14.67 3.92 -6.56
N PRO A 120 -13.39 3.89 -6.15
CA PRO A 120 -12.78 2.69 -5.61
C PRO A 120 -13.54 2.20 -4.38
N ASN A 121 -13.66 0.89 -4.23
CA ASN A 121 -14.31 0.24 -3.08
C ASN A 121 -13.41 -0.80 -2.42
N GLN A 122 -12.15 -0.90 -2.82
CA GLN A 122 -11.10 -1.61 -2.09
C GLN A 122 -9.90 -0.70 -1.87
N VAL A 123 -9.22 -0.88 -0.73
CA VAL A 123 -7.95 -0.23 -0.41
C VAL A 123 -6.89 -1.30 -0.17
N ALA A 124 -5.88 -1.33 -1.02
CA ALA A 124 -4.70 -2.17 -0.85
C ALA A 124 -3.57 -1.34 -0.24
N ILE A 125 -3.39 -1.50 1.07
CA ILE A 125 -2.37 -0.85 1.90
C ILE A 125 -1.10 -1.70 1.78
N SER A 126 -0.45 -1.59 0.63
CA SER A 126 0.62 -2.53 0.23
C SER A 126 1.55 -1.99 -0.85
N LEU A 127 1.60 -0.67 -1.05
CA LEU A 127 2.31 -0.09 -2.19
C LEU A 127 3.84 -0.12 -2.00
N ALA A 128 4.32 0.45 -0.90
CA ALA A 128 5.74 0.53 -0.56
C ALA A 128 5.89 0.91 0.92
N GLY A 129 7.08 0.70 1.48
CA GLY A 129 7.33 0.93 2.90
C GLY A 129 6.64 -0.11 3.78
N GLU A 130 6.52 0.21 5.06
CA GLU A 130 5.91 -0.61 6.09
C GLU A 130 4.71 0.13 6.71
N PRO A 131 3.47 -0.20 6.28
CA PRO A 131 2.30 0.58 6.67
C PRO A 131 2.00 0.60 8.16
N ILE A 132 2.41 -0.43 8.92
CA ILE A 132 2.17 -0.52 10.37
C ILE A 132 2.91 0.57 11.17
N THR A 133 3.88 1.26 10.56
CA THR A 133 4.55 2.40 11.22
C THR A 133 3.71 3.67 11.22
N TYR A 134 2.61 3.73 10.46
CA TYR A 134 1.69 4.86 10.51
C TYR A 134 0.90 4.83 11.83
N PRO A 135 1.02 5.85 12.70
CA PRO A 135 0.50 5.80 14.06
C PRO A 135 -1.03 5.74 14.13
N TYR A 136 -1.73 6.22 13.10
CA TYR A 136 -3.19 6.26 13.06
C TYR A 136 -3.80 5.16 12.17
N LEU A 137 -3.10 4.03 12.00
CA LEU A 137 -3.54 2.98 11.08
C LEU A 137 -4.91 2.41 11.45
N SER A 138 -5.20 2.18 12.73
CA SER A 138 -6.53 1.75 13.20
C SER A 138 -7.62 2.71 12.73
N ASP A 139 -7.42 4.02 12.90
CA ASP A 139 -8.42 5.01 12.52
C ASP A 139 -8.55 5.16 11.00
N PHE A 140 -7.48 4.94 10.26
CA PHE A 140 -7.54 4.83 8.80
C PHE A 140 -8.36 3.62 8.33
N LEU A 141 -8.20 2.47 8.98
CA LEU A 141 -9.02 1.29 8.69
C LEU A 141 -10.50 1.56 9.02
N LYS A 142 -10.80 2.20 10.17
CA LYS A 142 -12.17 2.61 10.55
C LYS A 142 -12.78 3.52 9.49
N GLU A 143 -12.02 4.49 9.02
CA GLU A 143 -12.49 5.44 8.01
C GLU A 143 -12.75 4.76 6.66
N CYS A 144 -11.91 3.80 6.25
CA CYS A 144 -12.16 2.97 5.07
C CYS A 144 -13.46 2.16 5.22
N HIS A 145 -13.67 1.52 6.38
CA HIS A 145 -14.86 0.70 6.64
C HIS A 145 -16.14 1.52 6.74
N ARG A 146 -16.08 2.73 7.30
CA ARG A 146 -17.20 3.69 7.31
C ARG A 146 -17.68 4.01 5.90
N ARG A 147 -16.77 4.01 4.92
CA ARG A 147 -17.05 4.19 3.49
C ARG A 147 -17.36 2.88 2.75
N LYS A 148 -17.52 1.77 3.47
CA LYS A 148 -17.77 0.42 2.95
C LYS A 148 -16.67 -0.07 1.99
N MET A 149 -15.43 0.36 2.20
CA MET A 149 -14.30 -0.11 1.40
C MET A 149 -13.69 -1.37 2.03
N MET A 150 -13.34 -2.36 1.21
CA MET A 150 -12.61 -3.55 1.68
C MET A 150 -11.12 -3.22 1.83
N THR A 151 -10.54 -3.50 2.99
CA THR A 151 -9.15 -3.17 3.30
C THR A 151 -8.25 -4.41 3.26
N PHE A 152 -7.11 -4.28 2.59
CA PHE A 152 -6.07 -5.30 2.53
C PHE A 152 -4.79 -4.69 3.07
N LEU A 153 -4.31 -5.19 4.21
CA LEU A 153 -3.05 -4.74 4.81
C LEU A 153 -1.96 -5.76 4.50
N VAL A 154 -0.82 -5.31 3.98
CA VAL A 154 0.38 -6.12 3.82
C VAL A 154 1.47 -5.56 4.72
N THR A 155 2.03 -6.38 5.60
CA THR A 155 3.12 -6.02 6.51
C THR A 155 4.28 -7.01 6.38
N THR A 156 5.49 -6.56 6.72
CA THR A 156 6.67 -7.42 6.92
C THR A 156 6.60 -8.22 8.22
N GLY A 157 5.70 -7.88 9.14
CA GLY A 157 5.51 -8.59 10.42
C GLY A 157 6.59 -8.29 11.47
N THR A 158 7.38 -7.23 11.30
CA THR A 158 8.46 -6.89 12.26
C THR A 158 8.03 -5.96 13.40
N TYR A 159 6.74 -5.70 13.54
CA TYR A 159 6.15 -4.78 14.52
C TYR A 159 4.98 -5.47 15.24
N PRO A 160 5.23 -6.57 15.99
CA PRO A 160 4.17 -7.36 16.59
C PRO A 160 3.34 -6.53 17.58
N GLU A 161 3.96 -5.67 18.38
CA GLU A 161 3.26 -4.85 19.37
C GLU A 161 2.28 -3.87 18.71
N GLN A 162 2.67 -3.24 17.60
CA GLN A 162 1.79 -2.34 16.85
C GLN A 162 0.65 -3.10 16.17
N LEU A 163 0.91 -4.32 15.72
CA LEU A 163 -0.12 -5.16 15.12
C LEU A 163 -1.14 -5.64 16.16
N GLU A 164 -0.68 -6.05 17.34
CA GLU A 164 -1.51 -6.41 18.50
C GLU A 164 -2.36 -5.22 18.98
N ALA A 165 -1.83 -4.00 18.88
CA ALA A 165 -2.50 -2.77 19.28
C ALA A 165 -3.53 -2.23 18.27
N LEU A 166 -3.78 -2.91 17.14
CA LEU A 166 -4.81 -2.48 16.19
C LEU A 166 -6.21 -2.66 16.76
N ASP A 167 -6.92 -1.55 16.99
CA ASP A 167 -8.33 -1.56 17.42
C ASP A 167 -9.27 -2.03 16.28
N GLU A 168 -9.02 -1.54 15.08
CA GLU A 168 -9.79 -1.90 13.88
C GLU A 168 -8.91 -2.75 12.99
N LEU A 169 -9.37 -3.98 12.71
CA LEU A 169 -8.61 -4.93 11.91
C LEU A 169 -8.92 -4.76 10.42
N PRO A 170 -7.93 -4.91 9.53
CA PRO A 170 -8.19 -4.91 8.10
C PRO A 170 -9.10 -6.10 7.74
N ARG A 171 -9.88 -5.97 6.67
CA ARG A 171 -10.72 -7.07 6.15
C ARG A 171 -9.87 -8.30 5.85
N GLN A 172 -8.64 -8.09 5.36
CA GLN A 172 -7.65 -9.16 5.22
C GLN A 172 -6.24 -8.65 5.53
N LEU A 173 -5.54 -9.39 6.39
CA LEU A 173 -4.14 -9.18 6.75
C LEU A 173 -3.24 -10.16 5.99
N TYR A 174 -2.12 -9.66 5.48
CA TYR A 174 -1.06 -10.44 4.86
C TYR A 174 0.26 -10.14 5.59
N VAL A 175 0.88 -11.19 6.11
CA VAL A 175 2.24 -11.12 6.66
C VAL A 175 3.22 -11.69 5.65
N THR A 176 4.21 -10.90 5.25
CA THR A 176 5.20 -11.30 4.25
C THR A 176 6.27 -12.19 4.88
N VAL A 177 6.19 -13.50 4.63
CA VAL A 177 7.24 -14.46 4.99
C VAL A 177 8.10 -14.77 3.76
N ALA A 178 9.17 -14.00 3.58
CA ALA A 178 10.02 -14.08 2.38
C ALA A 178 11.23 -15.02 2.54
N ALA A 179 11.35 -15.73 3.66
CA ALA A 179 12.44 -16.65 3.94
C ALA A 179 12.00 -17.79 4.85
N PRO A 180 12.50 -19.03 4.65
CA PRO A 180 12.11 -20.18 5.44
C PRO A 180 12.89 -20.33 6.76
N ASN A 181 13.96 -19.55 6.97
CA ASN A 181 14.77 -19.55 8.18
C ASN A 181 15.52 -18.21 8.37
N GLU A 182 16.11 -18.00 9.55
CA GLU A 182 16.79 -16.76 9.92
C GLU A 182 17.98 -16.40 9.02
N GLU A 183 18.76 -17.40 8.59
CA GLU A 183 19.93 -17.18 7.74
C GLU A 183 19.51 -16.61 6.38
N ILE A 184 18.53 -17.23 5.74
CA ILE A 184 17.98 -16.77 4.46
C ILE A 184 17.26 -15.42 4.65
N TYR A 185 16.56 -15.23 5.76
CA TYR A 185 15.90 -13.95 6.08
C TYR A 185 16.91 -12.79 6.12
N LYS A 186 18.05 -12.97 6.83
CA LYS A 186 19.10 -11.94 6.91
C LYS A 186 19.67 -11.59 5.54
N ARG A 187 19.85 -12.59 4.67
CA ARG A 187 20.38 -12.40 3.30
C ARG A 187 19.35 -11.77 2.36
N THR A 188 18.10 -12.20 2.42
CA THR A 188 17.06 -11.82 1.46
C THR A 188 16.35 -10.52 1.85
N CYS A 189 15.97 -10.37 3.12
CA CYS A 189 15.25 -9.19 3.62
C CYS A 189 16.18 -8.06 4.07
N VAL A 190 17.45 -8.37 4.36
CA VAL A 190 18.47 -7.41 4.84
C VAL A 190 17.89 -6.47 5.91
N PRO A 191 17.51 -7.02 7.08
CA PRO A 191 16.81 -6.26 8.10
C PRO A 191 17.68 -5.11 8.63
N LYS A 192 17.05 -3.97 8.90
CA LYS A 192 17.68 -2.81 9.55
C LYS A 192 17.66 -2.91 11.08
N ILE A 193 16.81 -3.79 11.61
CA ILE A 193 16.70 -4.10 13.05
C ILE A 193 17.36 -5.45 13.33
N SER A 194 18.00 -5.59 14.49
CA SER A 194 18.78 -6.77 14.85
C SER A 194 17.93 -8.02 15.16
N ASP A 195 16.73 -7.82 15.68
CA ASP A 195 15.80 -8.85 16.18
C ASP A 195 14.61 -9.10 15.24
N GLY A 196 14.70 -8.64 13.98
CA GLY A 196 13.55 -8.67 13.07
C GLY A 196 13.02 -10.07 12.74
N TRP A 197 13.86 -11.10 12.77
CA TRP A 197 13.41 -12.48 12.57
C TRP A 197 12.56 -12.96 13.75
N GLN A 198 13.03 -12.69 14.98
CA GLN A 198 12.33 -13.05 16.21
C GLN A 198 10.99 -12.31 16.32
N ARG A 199 10.95 -11.04 15.90
CA ARG A 199 9.69 -10.28 15.80
C ARG A 199 8.72 -10.86 14.77
N LEU A 200 9.23 -11.27 13.60
CA LEU A 200 8.39 -11.96 12.61
C LEU A 200 7.80 -13.25 13.18
N MET A 201 8.59 -14.08 13.87
CA MET A 201 8.08 -15.31 14.49
C MET A 201 6.99 -15.01 15.51
N ARG A 202 7.16 -14.00 16.37
CA ARG A 202 6.12 -13.55 17.30
C ARG A 202 4.85 -13.08 16.60
N THR A 203 4.96 -12.41 15.47
CA THR A 203 3.78 -11.99 14.67
C THR A 203 3.02 -13.19 14.08
N LEU A 204 3.68 -14.34 13.91
CA LEU A 204 3.05 -15.55 13.37
C LEU A 204 2.40 -16.44 14.44
N GLU A 205 2.73 -16.21 15.71
CA GLU A 205 2.15 -16.88 16.89
C GLU A 205 0.80 -16.25 17.27
#